data_AF-A0A5K1EMD5-F1
#
_entry.id   AF-A0A5K1EMD5-F1
#
_cell.length_a   1.000
_cell.length_b   1.000
_cell.length_c   1.000
_cell.angle_alpha   90.00
_cell.angle_beta   90.00
_cell.angle_gamma   90.00
#
_symmetry.space_group_name_H-M   'P 1'
#
loop_
_entity.id
_entity.type
_entity.pdbx_description
1 polymer ?
#
loop_
_entity_poly.entity_id
_entity_poly.type
_entity_poly.pdbx_seq_one_letter_code
_entity_poly.pdbx_strand_id
1 'polypeptide(L)' 'GPDTDHMEVSKIKEALRTGRSYCGRLLNYKKDGTPFWNLLTITPIKDDSGKVIKYIG' A
#
# COMPACT_ATOMS: atom_id res chain seq x y z
N GLY A 1 -6.96 3.38 10.16
CA GLY A 1 -7.55 3.54 11.49
C GLY A 1 -7.41 4.99 11.94
N PRO A 2 -7.86 5.33 13.15
CA PRO A 2 -7.91 6.70 13.65
C PRO A 2 -6.58 7.46 13.56
N ASP A 3 -5.47 6.79 13.91
CA ASP A 3 -4.13 7.38 13.90
C ASP A 3 -3.31 7.02 12.65
N THR A 4 -3.93 6.39 11.64
CA THR A 4 -3.21 6.10 10.39
C THR A 4 -2.99 7.41 9.63
N ASP A 5 -1.73 7.69 9.28
CA ASP A 5 -1.40 8.87 8.48
C ASP A 5 -2.08 8.85 7.11
N HIS A 6 -2.97 9.82 6.88
CA HIS A 6 -3.69 9.99 5.63
C HIS A 6 -2.77 10.32 4.44
N MET A 7 -1.61 10.94 4.69
CA MET A 7 -0.61 11.21 3.65
C MET A 7 0.02 9.91 3.14
N GLU A 8 0.36 8.98 4.04
CA GLU A 8 0.86 7.65 3.65
C GLU A 8 -0.18 6.86 2.87
N VAL A 9 -1.45 6.88 3.31
CA VAL A 9 -2.55 6.28 2.54
C VAL A 9 -2.70 6.90 1.15
N SER A 10 -2.48 8.21 1.03
CA SER A 10 -2.55 8.91 -0.25
C SER A 10 -1.41 8.51 -1.20
N LYS A 11 -0.19 8.31 -0.68
CA LYS A 11 0.94 7.78 -1.45
C LYS A 11 0.66 6.36 -1.98
N ILE A 12 0.06 5.51 -1.16
CA ILE A 12 -0.37 4.16 -1.58
C ILE A 12 -1.39 4.26 -2.72
N LYS A 13 -2.43 5.10 -2.56
CA LYS A 13 -3.44 5.31 -3.60
C LYS A 13 -2.83 5.80 -4.92
N GLU A 14 -1.89 6.74 -4.85
CA GLU A 14 -1.21 7.26 -6.04
C GLU A 14 -0.35 6.19 -6.73
N ALA A 15 0.35 5.35 -5.96
CA ALA A 15 1.11 4.23 -6.52
C ALA A 15 0.20 3.24 -7.26
N LEU A 16 -0.94 2.89 -6.67
CA LEU A 16 -1.95 2.02 -7.30
C LEU A 16 -2.56 2.64 -8.56
N ARG A 17 -2.83 3.95 -8.56
CA ARG A 17 -3.38 4.66 -9.71
C ARG A 17 -2.38 4.77 -10.87
N THR A 18 -1.10 4.95 -10.55
CA THR A 18 -0.03 5.16 -11.54
C THR A 18 0.69 3.88 -11.94
N GLY A 19 0.33 2.72 -11.36
CA GLY A 19 1.00 1.45 -11.65
C GLY A 19 2.46 1.44 -11.22
N ARG A 20 2.77 2.12 -10.11
CA ARG A 20 4.10 2.23 -9.49
C ARG A 20 4.15 1.42 -8.20
N SER A 21 5.36 1.09 -7.77
CA SER A 21 5.57 0.46 -6.46
C SER A 21 5.47 1.47 -5.32
N TYR A 22 5.06 0.99 -4.15
CA TYR A 22 5.10 1.71 -2.88
C TYR A 22 5.94 0.90 -1.88
N CYS A 23 6.71 1.58 -1.05
CA CYS A 23 7.37 0.99 0.12
C CYS A 23 7.37 2.02 1.25
N GLY A 24 6.79 1.67 2.40
CA GLY A 24 6.69 2.59 3.52
C GLY A 24 6.13 1.95 4.78
N ARG A 25 6.20 2.70 5.89
CA ARG A 25 5.66 2.27 7.17
C ARG A 25 4.26 2.83 7.35
N LEU A 26 3.30 1.95 7.58
CA LEU A 26 1.89 2.28 7.78
C LEU A 26 1.44 1.81 9.16
N LEU A 27 0.72 2.66 9.90
CA LEU A 27 0.10 2.25 11.15
C LEU A 27 -1.18 1.46 10.83
N ASN A 28 -1.17 0.16 11.13
CA ASN A 28 -2.29 -0.77 10.95
C ASN A 28 -2.86 -1.20 12.30
N TYR A 29 -4.01 -1.86 12.26
CA TYR A 29 -4.80 -2.22 13.44
C TYR A 29 -5.13 -3.71 13.36
N LYS A 30 -4.87 -4.44 14.43
CA LYS A 30 -5.34 -5.82 14.58
C LYS A 30 -6.87 -5.83 14.72
N LYS A 31 -7.49 -7.02 14.65
CA LYS A 31 -8.94 -7.18 14.83
C LYS A 31 -9.43 -6.65 16.19
N ASP A 32 -8.59 -6.71 17.21
CA ASP A 32 -8.86 -6.17 18.56
C ASP A 32 -8.65 -4.65 18.69
N GLY A 33 -8.24 -3.97 17.61
CA GLY A 33 -7.97 -2.53 17.60
C GLY A 33 -6.56 -2.14 18.04
N THR A 34 -5.69 -3.08 18.42
CA THR A 34 -4.31 -2.77 18.79
C THR A 34 -3.53 -2.22 17.60
N PRO A 35 -2.93 -1.01 17.69
CA PRO A 35 -2.13 -0.47 16.60
C PRO A 35 -0.78 -1.18 16.49
N PHE A 36 -0.29 -1.36 15.27
CA PHE A 36 1.06 -1.85 15.00
C PHE A 36 1.63 -1.21 13.72
N TRP A 37 2.95 -1.00 13.70
CA TRP A 37 3.63 -0.55 12.51
C TRP A 37 3.83 -1.70 11.53
N ASN A 38 3.31 -1.54 10.32
CA ASN A 38 3.50 -2.45 9.20
C ASN A 38 4.48 -1.81 8.21
N LEU A 39 5.59 -2.49 7.90
CA LEU A 39 6.44 -2.10 6.77
C LEU A 39 5.84 -2.74 5.51
N LEU A 40 5.08 -1.96 4.77
CA LEU A 40 4.29 -2.42 3.64
C LEU A 40 5.03 -2.11 2.32
N THR A 41 5.18 -3.13 1.48
CA THR A 41 5.67 -2.98 0.10
C THR A 41 4.59 -3.45 -0.85
N ILE A 42 4.18 -2.59 -1.78
CA ILE A 42 3.20 -2.94 -2.82
C ILE A 42 3.91 -2.83 -4.17
N THR A 43 3.91 -3.91 -4.94
CA THR A 43 4.54 -3.96 -6.27
C THR A 43 3.53 -4.38 -7.34
N PRO A 44 3.41 -3.66 -8.46
CA PRO A 44 2.56 -4.06 -9.58
C PRO A 44 3.15 -5.27 -10.30
N ILE A 45 2.30 -6.24 -10.62
CA ILE A 45 2.58 -7.32 -11.57
C ILE A 45 2.01 -6.88 -12.91
N LYS A 46 2.88 -6.81 -13.92
CA LYS A 46 2.54 -6.38 -15.28
C LYS A 46 2.56 -7.55 -16.25
N ASP A 47 1.69 -7.53 -17.25
CA ASP A 47 1.77 -8.43 -18.40
C ASP A 47 2.84 -7.97 -19.41
N ASP A 48 2.99 -8.72 -20.50
CA ASP A 48 3.98 -8.45 -21.56
C ASP A 48 3.75 -7.12 -22.28
N SER A 49 2.54 -6.56 -22.21
CA SER A 49 2.21 -5.23 -22.76
C SER A 49 2.51 -4.09 -21.79
N GLY A 50 3.00 -4.40 -20.58
CA GLY A 50 3.25 -3.44 -19.51
C GLY A 50 1.99 -3.02 -18.74
N LYS A 51 0.84 -3.64 -19.00
CA LYS A 51 -0.41 -3.36 -18.30
C LYS A 51 -0.38 -4.04 -16.93
N VAL A 52 -0.75 -3.29 -15.90
CA VAL A 52 -0.88 -3.87 -14.54
C VAL A 52 -2.05 -4.83 -14.52
N ILE A 53 -1.79 -6.08 -14.13
CA ILE A 53 -2.80 -7.14 -14.00
C ILE A 53 -3.11 -7.46 -12.54
N LYS A 54 -2.14 -7.31 -11.63
CA LYS A 54 -2.26 -7.57 -10.19
C LYS A 54 -1.28 -6.71 -9.39
N TYR A 55 -1.43 -6.73 -8.07
CA TYR A 55 -0.45 -6.20 -7.11
C TYR A 55 -0.09 -7.27 -6.10
N ILE A 56 1.14 -7.23 -5.58
CA ILE A 56 1.62 -8.05 -4.46
C ILE A 56 2.10 -7.16 -3.33
N GLY A 57 1.77 -7.50 -2.07
CA GLY A 57 2.19 -6.79 -0.86
C GLY A 57 1.68 -7.41 0.42
#